data_AF-A0A3N5QM83-F1
#
_entry.id   AF-A0A3N5QM83-F1
#
_cell.length_a   1.000
_cell.length_b   1.000
_cell.length_c   1.000
_cell.angle_alpha   90.00
_cell.angle_beta   90.00
_cell.angle_gamma   90.00
#
_symmetry.space_group_name_H-M   'P 1'
#
loop_
_entity.id
_entity.type
_entity.pdbx_description
1 polymer ?
#
loop_
_entity_poly.entity_id
_entity_poly.type
_entity_poly.pdbx_seq_one_letter_code
_entity_poly.pdbx_strand_id
1 'polypeptide(L)'
;YILPKQIDLKKLWLLEEGHCLRNQVINFCELKKKEIDSQNLHYEAGSIETLINLVDKYEGVTIVPHLAMLSLKHAQKKKIKEFANPKPVREISLVVGKNFARTKLLEKLREEIISKIPFEGMLKNKKVLPI
;
A
#
# COMPACT_ATOMS: atom_id res chain seq x y z
N TYR A 1 -14.91 -2.80 8.27
CA TYR A 1 -13.58 -2.31 8.67
C TYR A 1 -12.80 -3.43 9.34
N ILE A 2 -11.46 -3.42 9.30
CA ILE A 2 -10.56 -4.41 9.91
C ILE A 2 -9.49 -3.70 10.78
N LEU A 3 -9.15 -4.28 11.92
CA LEU A 3 -7.97 -3.91 12.71
C LEU A 3 -6.74 -4.70 12.22
N PRO A 4 -5.52 -4.13 12.25
CA PRO A 4 -4.32 -4.86 11.81
C PRO A 4 -4.13 -6.22 12.51
N LYS A 5 -4.47 -6.30 13.81
CA LYS A 5 -4.40 -7.53 14.62
C LYS A 5 -5.39 -8.63 14.21
N GLN A 6 -6.37 -8.32 13.36
CA GLN A 6 -7.35 -9.30 12.87
C GLN A 6 -6.93 -9.95 11.55
N ILE A 7 -5.76 -9.60 11.01
CA ILE A 7 -5.24 -10.21 9.79
C ILE A 7 -4.61 -11.55 10.15
N ASP A 8 -5.12 -12.62 9.54
CA ASP A 8 -4.51 -13.94 9.64
C ASP A 8 -3.20 -13.95 8.86
N LEU A 9 -2.09 -13.94 9.59
CA LEU A 9 -0.75 -13.85 9.01
C LEU A 9 -0.42 -15.04 8.12
N LYS A 10 -0.97 -16.23 8.42
CA LYS A 10 -0.74 -17.45 7.64
C LYS A 10 -1.28 -17.35 6.22
N LYS A 11 -2.22 -16.44 6.00
CA LYS A 11 -2.84 -16.17 4.71
C LYS A 11 -2.36 -14.85 4.11
N LEU A 12 -1.40 -14.15 4.73
CA LEU A 12 -0.93 -12.85 4.27
C LEU A 12 0.12 -13.00 3.17
N TRP A 13 -0.21 -12.55 1.97
CA TRP A 13 0.68 -12.48 0.83
C TRP A 13 1.30 -11.09 0.75
N LEU A 14 2.62 -11.04 0.65
CA LEU A 14 3.40 -9.80 0.57
C LEU A 14 4.17 -9.76 -0.76
N LEU A 15 4.56 -8.56 -1.18
CA LEU A 15 5.53 -8.38 -2.27
C LEU A 15 6.90 -8.93 -1.88
N GLU A 16 7.77 -9.10 -2.88
CA GLU A 16 9.19 -9.42 -2.69
C GLU A 16 9.90 -8.38 -1.81
N GLU A 17 11.08 -8.75 -1.29
CA GLU A 17 11.98 -7.80 -0.66
C GLU A 17 12.38 -6.64 -1.59
N GLY A 18 12.79 -5.51 -1.03
CA GLY A 18 13.10 -4.30 -1.79
C GLY A 18 11.88 -3.40 -2.08
N HIS A 19 10.65 -3.89 -1.96
CA HIS A 19 9.46 -3.05 -2.08
C HIS A 19 9.12 -2.34 -0.77
N CYS A 20 9.07 -1.00 -0.78
CA CYS A 20 8.71 -0.19 0.39
C CYS A 20 7.36 -0.60 1.02
N LEU A 21 6.39 -1.04 0.20
CA LEU A 21 5.07 -1.47 0.67
C LEU A 21 5.14 -2.70 1.58
N ARG A 22 6.06 -3.66 1.31
CA ARG A 22 6.28 -4.84 2.15
C ARG A 22 6.64 -4.40 3.58
N ASN A 23 7.65 -3.54 3.70
CA ASN A 23 8.12 -3.05 4.99
C ASN A 23 7.03 -2.27 5.74
N GLN A 24 6.23 -1.48 5.02
CA GLN A 24 5.09 -0.77 5.61
C GLN A 24 4.05 -1.72 6.19
N VAL A 25 3.68 -2.76 5.44
CA VAL A 25 2.72 -3.77 5.92
C VAL A 25 3.23 -4.49 7.17
N ILE A 26 4.52 -4.82 7.20
CA ILE A 26 5.17 -5.44 8.35
C ILE A 26 5.08 -4.53 9.58
N ASN A 27 5.39 -3.23 9.41
CA ASN A 27 5.36 -2.26 10.52
C ASN A 27 3.93 -2.02 11.03
N PHE A 28 2.95 -1.81 10.14
CA PHE A 28 1.57 -1.48 10.55
C PHE A 28 0.84 -2.62 11.24
N CYS A 29 1.09 -3.85 10.81
CA CYS A 29 0.46 -5.00 11.42
C CYS A 29 1.16 -5.44 12.72
N GLU A 30 2.13 -4.65 13.22
CA GLU A 30 2.98 -4.96 14.38
C GLU A 30 3.58 -6.36 14.25
N LEU A 31 3.85 -6.80 13.01
CA LEU A 31 4.29 -8.15 12.75
C LEU A 31 5.70 -8.28 13.29
N LYS A 32 5.86 -9.10 14.32
CA LYS A 32 7.19 -9.52 14.73
C LYS A 32 7.78 -10.27 13.55
N LYS A 33 8.91 -9.80 12.99
CA LYS A 33 9.61 -10.45 11.86
C LYS A 33 9.72 -11.98 12.02
N LYS A 34 9.90 -12.47 13.25
CA LYS A 34 9.95 -13.90 13.59
C LYS A 34 8.68 -14.69 13.27
N GLU A 35 7.50 -14.08 13.30
CA GLU A 35 6.21 -14.74 13.00
C GLU A 35 5.95 -14.82 11.49
N ILE A 36 6.59 -13.96 10.70
CA ILE A 36 6.47 -13.97 9.23
C ILE A 36 7.38 -15.03 8.62
N ASP A 37 8.66 -15.08 9.02
CA ASP A 37 9.66 -16.00 8.45
C ASP A 37 9.39 -17.48 8.77
N SER A 38 8.60 -17.76 9.81
CA SER A 38 8.38 -19.13 10.28
C SER A 38 7.14 -19.81 9.72
N GLN A 39 6.20 -19.08 9.07
CA GLN A 39 4.87 -19.63 8.77
C GLN A 39 4.24 -19.21 7.44
N ASN A 40 4.87 -18.33 6.66
CA ASN A 40 4.24 -17.77 5.46
C ASN A 40 4.89 -18.26 4.17
N LEU A 41 4.08 -18.48 3.14
CA LEU A 41 4.57 -18.69 1.79
C LEU A 41 5.10 -17.34 1.29
N HIS A 42 6.41 -17.18 1.21
CA HIS A 42 7.05 -16.02 0.60
C HIS A 42 6.80 -16.11 -0.90
N TYR A 43 5.84 -15.34 -1.40
CA TYR A 43 5.62 -15.22 -2.83
C TYR A 43 6.35 -13.99 -3.37
N GLU A 44 7.24 -14.22 -4.31
CA GLU A 44 8.14 -13.25 -4.93
C GLU A 44 7.46 -12.56 -6.13
N ALA A 45 6.28 -11.97 -5.93
CA ALA A 45 5.66 -11.11 -6.94
C ALA A 45 6.35 -9.74 -6.93
N GLY A 46 6.87 -9.33 -8.08
CA GLY A 46 7.42 -7.98 -8.28
C GLY A 46 6.36 -6.88 -8.49
N SER A 47 5.07 -7.21 -8.61
CA SER A 47 4.00 -6.23 -8.84
C SER A 47 2.73 -6.46 -8.02
N ILE A 48 2.04 -5.36 -7.71
CA ILE A 48 0.79 -5.36 -6.93
C ILE A 48 -0.33 -6.09 -7.71
N GLU A 49 -0.36 -5.93 -9.04
CA GLU A 49 -1.33 -6.58 -9.91
C GLU A 49 -1.21 -8.10 -9.84
N THR A 50 0.02 -8.62 -9.87
CA THR A 50 0.27 -10.06 -9.75
C THR A 50 -0.15 -10.57 -8.38
N LEU A 51 0.18 -9.82 -7.33
CA LEU A 51 -0.19 -10.14 -5.95
C LEU A 51 -1.72 -10.24 -5.76
N ILE A 52 -2.47 -9.31 -6.36
CA ILE A 52 -3.95 -9.35 -6.36
C ILE A 52 -4.47 -10.61 -7.07
N ASN A 53 -3.92 -10.95 -8.25
CA ASN A 53 -4.37 -12.11 -9.01
C ASN A 53 -4.10 -13.44 -8.26
N LEU A 54 -3.01 -13.50 -7.50
CA LEU A 54 -2.69 -14.68 -6.68
C LEU A 54 -3.63 -14.82 -5.51
N VAL A 55 -3.93 -13.73 -4.80
CA VAL A 55 -4.92 -13.72 -3.72
C VAL A 55 -6.33 -14.07 -4.23
N ASP A 56 -6.62 -13.78 -5.50
CA ASP A 56 -7.88 -14.21 -6.11
C ASP A 56 -7.91 -15.69 -6.47
N LYS A 57 -6.77 -16.25 -6.88
CA LYS A 57 -6.63 -17.65 -7.32
C LYS A 57 -6.40 -18.61 -6.15
N TYR A 58 -5.71 -18.16 -5.12
CA TYR A 58 -5.34 -18.90 -3.93
C TYR A 58 -6.00 -18.22 -2.73
N GLU A 59 -6.50 -18.98 -1.74
CA GLU A 59 -7.22 -18.42 -0.58
C GLU A 59 -6.31 -17.60 0.36
N GLY A 60 -5.96 -16.40 -0.06
CA GLY A 60 -5.08 -15.47 0.64
C GLY A 60 -5.74 -14.15 0.98
N VAL A 61 -4.96 -13.28 1.62
CA VAL A 61 -5.24 -11.87 1.82
C VAL A 61 -3.99 -11.06 1.54
N THR A 62 -4.16 -9.82 1.12
CA THR A 62 -3.05 -8.87 0.98
C THR A 62 -3.53 -7.46 1.29
N ILE A 63 -2.58 -6.54 1.43
CA ILE A 63 -2.82 -5.13 1.67
C ILE A 63 -2.36 -4.36 0.44
N VAL A 64 -3.27 -3.58 -0.14
CA VAL A 64 -3.00 -2.78 -1.33
C VAL A 64 -3.20 -1.29 -1.06
N PRO A 65 -2.43 -0.41 -1.71
CA PRO A 65 -2.69 1.03 -1.67
C PRO A 65 -4.06 1.35 -2.29
N HIS A 66 -4.66 2.45 -1.84
CA HIS A 66 -5.98 2.86 -2.31
C HIS A 66 -6.04 3.06 -3.84
N LEU A 67 -4.96 3.57 -4.46
CA LEU A 67 -4.87 3.73 -5.91
C LEU A 67 -4.97 2.40 -6.69
N ALA A 68 -4.52 1.28 -6.10
CA ALA A 68 -4.64 -0.03 -6.74
C ALA A 68 -6.10 -0.47 -6.91
N MET A 69 -7.05 0.15 -6.21
CA MET A 69 -8.47 -0.14 -6.38
C MET A 69 -9.01 0.26 -7.76
N LEU A 70 -8.33 1.15 -8.47
CA LEU A 70 -8.73 1.61 -9.80
C LEU A 70 -8.63 0.49 -10.83
N SER A 71 -7.64 -0.41 -10.70
CA SER A 71 -7.42 -1.53 -11.62
C SER A 71 -8.22 -2.79 -11.26
N LEU A 72 -8.96 -2.78 -10.14
CA LEU A 72 -9.72 -3.95 -9.70
C LEU A 72 -11.00 -4.17 -10.51
N LYS A 73 -11.27 -5.43 -10.83
CA LYS A 73 -12.55 -5.92 -11.38
C LYS A 73 -13.67 -5.73 -10.37
N HIS A 74 -14.91 -5.65 -10.85
CA HIS A 74 -16.08 -5.49 -9.98
C HIS A 74 -16.19 -6.58 -8.89
N ALA A 75 -15.87 -7.84 -9.22
CA ALA A 75 -15.86 -8.94 -8.24
C ALA A 75 -14.77 -8.77 -7.17
N GLN A 76 -13.59 -8.29 -7.54
CA GLN A 76 -12.49 -8.00 -6.61
C GLN A 76 -12.85 -6.86 -5.67
N LYS A 77 -13.50 -5.80 -6.18
CA LYS A 77 -13.94 -4.65 -5.38
C LYS A 77 -14.87 -5.06 -4.23
N LYS A 78 -15.72 -6.07 -4.43
CA LYS A 78 -16.60 -6.62 -3.38
C LYS A 78 -15.85 -7.31 -2.23
N LYS A 79 -14.59 -7.71 -2.45
CA LYS A 79 -13.75 -8.38 -1.44
C LYS A 79 -12.92 -7.40 -0.61
N ILE A 80 -12.92 -6.12 -0.96
CA ILE A 80 -12.12 -5.09 -0.26
C ILE A 80 -12.70 -4.83 1.12
N LYS A 81 -11.81 -4.76 2.11
CA LYS A 81 -12.12 -4.27 3.45
C LYS A 81 -11.16 -3.16 3.81
N GLU A 82 -11.70 -2.03 4.29
CA GLU A 82 -10.88 -0.92 4.75
C GLU A 82 -10.41 -1.12 6.20
N PHE A 83 -9.27 -0.54 6.55
CA PHE A 83 -8.83 -0.45 7.93
C PHE A 83 -9.73 0.47 8.77
N ALA A 84 -9.89 0.14 10.05
CA ALA A 84 -10.47 1.06 11.02
C ALA A 84 -9.55 2.29 11.24
N ASN A 85 -10.10 3.37 11.80
CA ASN A 85 -9.29 4.54 12.14
C ASN A 85 -8.39 4.25 13.36
N PRO A 86 -7.15 4.78 13.41
CA PRO A 86 -6.47 5.53 12.34
C PRO A 86 -6.03 4.59 11.19
N LYS A 87 -6.39 4.95 9.96
CA LYS A 87 -6.00 4.17 8.78
C LYS A 87 -4.50 4.31 8.53
N PRO A 88 -3.78 3.23 8.18
CA PRO A 88 -2.40 3.35 7.73
C PRO A 88 -2.36 4.17 6.44
N VAL A 89 -1.43 5.12 6.39
CA VAL A 89 -1.22 6.01 5.24
C VAL A 89 0.24 6.00 4.83
N ARG A 90 0.48 6.19 3.53
CA ARG A 90 1.81 6.36 2.96
C ARG A 90 1.90 7.75 2.35
N GLU A 91 2.99 8.46 2.65
CA GLU A 91 3.34 9.69 1.95
C GLU A 91 3.99 9.36 0.60
N ILE A 92 3.57 10.08 -0.43
CA ILE A 92 4.17 10.05 -1.76
C ILE A 92 4.69 11.46 -2.04
N SER A 93 6.00 11.56 -2.28
CA SER A 93 6.69 12.85 -2.37
C SER A 93 7.49 12.91 -3.67
N LEU A 94 7.59 14.12 -4.26
CA LEU A 94 8.51 14.38 -5.36
C LEU A 94 9.88 14.72 -4.76
N VAL A 95 10.93 14.02 -5.21
CA VAL A 95 12.29 14.21 -4.72
C VAL A 95 13.16 14.66 -5.89
N VAL A 96 13.92 15.72 -5.68
CA VAL A 96 14.88 16.27 -6.66
C VAL A 96 16.24 16.49 -6.00
N GLY A 97 17.30 16.54 -6.80
CA GLY A 97 18.64 16.88 -6.28
C GLY A 97 18.69 18.28 -5.67
N LYS A 98 19.59 18.48 -4.70
CA LYS A 98 19.72 19.74 -3.93
C LYS A 98 19.80 21.00 -4.80
N ASN A 99 20.45 20.91 -5.96
CA ASN A 99 20.69 22.04 -6.86
C ASN A 99 19.75 22.03 -8.08
N PHE A 100 18.58 21.38 -7.98
CA PHE A 100 17.61 21.35 -9.07
C PHE A 100 17.01 22.74 -9.33
N ALA A 101 17.41 23.37 -10.44
CA ALA A 101 17.07 24.76 -10.73
C ALA A 101 15.61 24.99 -11.20
N ARG A 102 14.90 23.94 -11.65
CA ARG A 102 13.58 24.08 -12.29
C ARG A 102 12.41 23.94 -11.30
N THR A 103 12.43 24.70 -10.21
CA THR A 103 11.40 24.65 -9.15
C THR A 103 9.98 24.89 -9.68
N LYS A 104 9.81 25.83 -10.62
CA LYS A 104 8.50 26.08 -11.26
C LYS A 104 7.94 24.84 -11.98
N LEU A 105 8.80 24.05 -12.61
CA LEU A 105 8.38 22.79 -13.25
C LEU A 105 7.93 21.77 -12.20
N LEU A 106 8.62 21.70 -11.06
CA LEU A 106 8.27 20.80 -9.97
C LEU A 106 6.89 21.12 -9.38
N GLU A 107 6.61 22.41 -9.14
CA GLU A 107 5.30 22.83 -8.65
C GLU A 107 4.20 22.55 -9.67
N LYS A 108 4.43 22.83 -10.96
CA LYS A 108 3.44 22.52 -12.00
C LYS A 108 3.19 21.03 -12.12
N LEU A 109 4.24 20.20 -12.06
CA LEU A 109 4.09 18.74 -12.06
C LEU A 109 3.30 18.27 -10.83
N ARG A 110 3.58 18.83 -9.65
CA ARG A 110 2.85 18.52 -8.42
C ARG A 110 1.38 18.87 -8.54
N GLU A 111 1.06 20.07 -9.01
CA GLU A 111 -0.32 20.54 -9.24
C GLU A 111 -1.05 19.59 -10.19
N GLU A 112 -0.44 19.24 -11.32
CA GLU A 112 -1.00 18.30 -12.29
C GLU A 112 -1.27 16.93 -11.68
N ILE A 113 -0.29 16.34 -10.98
CA ILE A 113 -0.45 15.05 -10.31
C ILE A 113 -1.62 15.10 -9.32
N ILE A 114 -1.65 16.12 -8.46
CA ILE A 114 -2.69 16.30 -7.45
C ILE A 114 -4.08 16.42 -8.09
N SER A 115 -4.19 17.18 -9.19
CA SER A 115 -5.46 17.40 -9.89
C SER A 115 -6.07 16.13 -10.50
N LYS A 116 -5.25 15.09 -10.75
CA LYS A 116 -5.67 13.84 -11.39
C LYS A 116 -5.91 12.69 -10.42
N ILE A 117 -5.66 12.86 -9.12
CA ILE A 117 -5.91 11.81 -8.13
C ILE A 117 -7.43 11.66 -7.91
N PRO A 118 -8.04 10.50 -8.20
CA PRO A 118 -9.49 10.35 -8.24
C PRO A 118 -10.15 10.14 -6.87
N PHE A 119 -9.43 10.37 -5.77
CA PHE A 119 -9.88 10.08 -4.42
C PHE A 119 -9.83 11.34 -3.54
N GLU A 120 -11.01 11.90 -3.28
CA GLU A 120 -11.17 13.06 -2.41
C GLU A 120 -10.70 12.75 -0.97
N GLY A 121 -10.00 13.70 -0.35
CA GLY A 121 -9.56 13.58 1.04
C GLY A 121 -8.32 12.71 1.29
N MET A 122 -7.63 12.22 0.25
CA MET A 122 -6.26 11.67 0.39
C MET A 122 -5.21 12.75 0.69
N LEU A 123 -5.49 14.01 0.35
CA LEU A 123 -4.53 15.13 0.39
C LEU A 123 -4.62 16.00 1.66
N LYS A 124 -5.61 15.74 2.54
CA LYS A 124 -5.70 16.42 3.83
C LYS A 124 -4.63 15.82 4.76
N ASN A 125 -4.03 16.65 5.61
CA ASN A 125 -3.04 16.28 6.65
C ASN A 125 -3.52 15.14 7.56
N LYS A 126 -3.59 13.92 7.05
CA LYS A 126 -3.80 12.72 7.83
C LYS A 126 -2.52 12.54 8.64
N LYS A 127 -2.66 12.29 9.94
CA LYS A 127 -1.52 11.92 10.78
C LYS A 127 -0.80 10.77 10.09
N VAL A 128 0.37 11.06 9.53
CA VAL A 128 1.26 10.04 8.98
C VAL A 128 1.75 9.28 10.19
N LEU A 129 1.36 8.01 10.30
CA LEU A 129 1.97 7.15 11.30
C LEU A 129 3.44 7.02 10.90
N PRO A 130 4.38 7.37 11.78
CA PRO A 130 5.80 7.25 11.47
C PRO A 130 6.12 5.80 11.13
N ILE A 131 6.94 5.62 10.09
CA ILE A 131 7.43 4.31 9.65
C ILE A 131 8.42 3.76 10.67
#